data_AF-A0A482WA34-F1
#
_entry.id   AF-A0A482WA34-F1
#
_cell.length_a   1.000
_cell.length_b   1.000
_cell.length_c   1.000
_cell.angle_alpha   90.00
_cell.angle_beta   90.00
_cell.angle_gamma   90.00
#
_symmetry.space_group_name_H-M   'P 1'
#
loop_
_entity.id
_entity.type
_entity.pdbx_description
1 polymer ?
#
loop_
_entity_poly.entity_id
_entity_poly.type
_entity_poly.pdbx_seq_one_letter_code
_entity_poly.pdbx_strand_id
1 'polypeptide(L)'
;MGDSRGRFDVLVNGGGAVTLQFQRSPFKPLTRTVFVPWNQIVVLPPVHMQLSEDTDISNLHTSFLSRNPAINFPGVSRSLFGLNGALPSTCDDHDPELLKPVITGTWMPEAVGGLPGRSVIFAETQIVQESIPIPGSDLHLMYQSSQATGYLSTIYMRLTGTTIPPTLTHVHVRVEVEGSLHVKTYEADPDLLHIFAWNKRNVYKQKVYGIAQAKVSIGYQHSSCLEPVWETQTADLKGFDVDISDIGGWGLDIHHHYNFHEGILQKGDGSTLHFKQYPRTVNVVMGTGLQRSLDCPGQCGGPAKDAKLLTPGSLASGPDGSIYVGDFNLVRRITPEGNVYTVLQL
;
A
#
# COMPACT_ATOMS: atom_id res chain seq x y z
N MET A 1 -4.12 18.98 16.96
CA MET A 1 -3.44 19.06 18.28
C MET A 1 -2.82 17.70 18.54
N GLY A 2 -1.54 17.62 18.91
CA GLY A 2 -0.88 16.33 19.15
C GLY A 2 -1.28 15.72 20.50
N ASP A 3 -1.23 14.39 20.61
CA ASP A 3 -1.41 13.70 21.89
C ASP A 3 -0.19 13.88 22.82
N SER A 4 -0.28 13.40 24.07
CA SER A 4 0.82 13.46 25.05
C SER A 4 2.09 12.72 24.62
N ARG A 5 2.01 11.90 23.57
CA ARG A 5 3.12 11.16 22.96
C ARG A 5 3.63 11.82 21.66
N GLY A 6 3.11 12.99 21.30
CA GLY A 6 3.51 13.73 20.10
C GLY A 6 2.94 13.17 18.80
N ARG A 7 1.94 12.29 18.85
CA ARG A 7 1.27 11.73 17.66
C ARG A 7 0.11 12.63 17.24
N PHE A 8 -0.20 12.61 15.95
CA PHE A 8 -1.35 13.31 15.39
C PHE A 8 -1.98 12.45 14.30
N ASP A 9 -3.31 12.49 14.23
CA ASP A 9 -4.09 11.80 13.21
C ASP A 9 -5.01 12.84 12.55
N VAL A 10 -5.08 12.84 11.21
CA VAL A 10 -5.89 13.79 10.45
C VAL A 10 -6.59 13.05 9.32
N LEU A 11 -7.90 13.26 9.19
CA LEU A 11 -8.67 12.79 8.05
C LEU A 11 -8.65 13.85 6.95
N VAL A 12 -8.34 13.42 5.73
CA VAL A 12 -8.23 14.29 4.56
C VAL A 12 -8.83 13.58 3.34
N ASN A 13 -9.26 14.35 2.34
CA ASN A 13 -9.68 13.79 1.06
C ASN A 13 -8.45 13.26 0.31
N GLY A 14 -8.52 11.99 -0.11
CA GLY A 14 -7.48 11.36 -0.92
C GLY A 14 -7.54 11.77 -2.39
N GLY A 15 -6.55 11.35 -3.16
CA GLY A 15 -6.46 11.60 -4.61
C GLY A 15 -5.62 12.81 -5.01
N GLY A 16 -4.90 13.42 -4.06
CA GLY A 16 -4.14 14.64 -4.33
C GLY A 16 -3.08 14.96 -3.28
N ALA A 17 -2.38 16.07 -3.49
CA ALA A 17 -1.40 16.59 -2.55
C ALA A 17 -2.09 17.41 -1.45
N VAL A 18 -1.76 17.11 -0.19
CA VAL A 18 -2.23 17.84 0.99
C VAL A 18 -1.04 18.52 1.64
N THR A 19 -1.20 19.81 1.94
CA THR A 19 -0.18 20.60 2.62
C THR A 19 -0.53 20.76 4.10
N LEU A 20 0.35 20.28 4.97
CA LEU A 20 0.24 20.32 6.42
C LEU A 20 1.17 21.41 6.98
N GLN A 21 0.63 22.25 7.85
CA GLN A 21 1.40 23.26 8.58
C GLN A 21 1.52 22.86 10.05
N PHE A 22 2.76 22.73 10.53
CA PHE A 22 3.11 22.40 11.90
C PHE A 22 3.52 23.67 12.64
N GLN A 23 2.82 23.96 13.74
CA GLN A 23 3.09 25.11 14.59
C GLN A 23 3.15 24.67 16.05
N ARG A 24 4.21 25.07 16.74
CA ARG A 24 4.39 24.84 18.18
C ARG A 24 5.39 25.84 18.72
N SER A 25 5.03 26.62 19.74
CA SER A 25 6.01 27.46 20.45
C SER A 25 6.97 26.60 21.28
N PRO A 26 8.28 26.90 21.35
CA PRO A 26 9.02 28.01 20.73
C PRO A 26 9.72 27.65 19.39
N PHE A 27 9.11 26.79 18.57
CA PHE A 27 9.69 26.31 17.32
C PHE A 27 9.22 27.13 16.10
N LYS A 28 10.06 27.22 15.07
CA LYS A 28 9.70 27.83 13.79
C LYS A 28 8.58 27.02 13.12
N PRO A 29 7.54 27.67 12.53
CA PRO A 29 6.53 26.97 11.74
C PRO A 29 7.17 26.19 10.60
N LEU A 30 6.68 24.96 10.37
CA LEU A 30 7.16 24.08 9.31
C LEU A 30 5.99 23.66 8.43
N THR A 31 6.17 23.69 7.11
CA THR A 31 5.15 23.25 6.15
C THR A 31 5.66 22.02 5.40
N ARG A 32 4.77 21.03 5.20
CA ARG A 32 5.09 19.81 4.47
C ARG A 32 3.93 19.40 3.57
N THR A 33 4.22 19.18 2.30
CA THR A 33 3.25 18.68 1.32
C THR A 33 3.44 17.18 1.10
N VAL A 34 2.34 16.43 1.12
CA VAL A 34 2.33 14.97 1.03
C VAL A 34 1.23 14.54 0.08
N PHE A 35 1.54 13.61 -0.82
CA PHE A 35 0.53 13.00 -1.68
C PHE A 35 -0.26 11.96 -0.87
N VAL A 36 -1.59 12.07 -0.88
CA VAL A 36 -2.48 11.16 -0.16
C VAL A 36 -3.25 10.32 -1.18
N PRO A 37 -2.97 9.00 -1.27
CA PRO A 37 -3.70 8.11 -2.17
C PRO A 37 -5.18 8.00 -1.80
N TRP A 38 -5.98 7.52 -2.74
CA TRP A 38 -7.39 7.23 -2.50
C TRP A 38 -7.55 6.12 -1.47
N ASN A 39 -8.35 6.37 -0.43
CA ASN A 39 -8.77 5.38 0.57
C ASN A 39 -7.61 4.60 1.22
N GLN A 40 -6.49 5.27 1.54
CA GLN A 40 -5.34 4.66 2.21
C GLN A 40 -4.92 5.48 3.43
N ILE A 41 -4.37 4.78 4.43
CA ILE A 41 -3.72 5.41 5.58
C ILE A 41 -2.27 5.71 5.21
N VAL A 42 -1.87 6.98 5.29
CA VAL A 42 -0.50 7.42 5.00
C VAL A 42 0.25 7.65 6.31
N VAL A 43 1.38 6.95 6.49
CA VAL A 43 2.26 7.21 7.64
C VAL A 43 3.24 8.33 7.30
N LEU A 44 3.19 9.41 8.06
CA LEU A 44 4.18 10.48 7.94
C LEU A 44 5.44 10.12 8.72
N PRO A 45 6.64 10.45 8.19
CA PRO A 45 7.86 10.39 8.98
C PRO A 45 7.78 11.33 10.19
N PRO A 46 8.60 11.07 11.22
CA PRO A 46 8.79 12.00 12.33
C PRO A 46 9.04 13.43 11.84
N VAL A 47 8.32 14.38 12.41
CA VAL A 47 8.44 15.80 12.10
C VAL A 47 9.39 16.43 13.12
N HIS A 48 10.55 16.88 12.67
CA HIS A 48 11.52 17.58 13.48
C HIS A 48 11.36 19.10 13.28
N MET A 49 11.17 19.84 14.37
CA MET A 49 11.03 21.29 14.35
C MET A 49 12.27 21.96 14.95
N GLN A 50 12.70 23.08 14.36
CA GLN A 50 13.86 23.85 14.81
C GLN A 50 13.41 24.97 15.77
N LEU A 51 14.21 25.26 16.80
CA LEU A 51 13.97 26.36 17.72
C LEU A 51 14.04 27.71 16.98
N SER A 52 13.24 28.69 17.42
CA SER A 52 13.23 30.03 16.82
C SER A 52 14.55 30.78 16.98
N GLU A 53 15.30 30.48 18.05
CA GLU A 53 16.51 31.19 18.48
C GLU A 53 17.81 30.63 17.87
N ASP A 54 17.78 29.46 17.23
CA ASP A 54 18.94 28.92 16.51
C ASP A 54 19.08 29.61 15.14
N THR A 55 19.87 30.68 15.08
CA THR A 55 20.25 31.35 13.81
C THR A 55 21.52 30.80 13.17
N ASP A 56 22.40 30.09 13.87
CA ASP A 56 23.78 29.86 13.38
C ASP A 56 24.35 28.42 13.56
N ILE A 57 23.52 27.38 13.54
CA ILE A 57 23.97 25.97 13.57
C ILE A 57 23.40 25.17 12.38
N SER A 58 23.42 25.74 11.18
CA SER A 58 22.96 25.09 9.94
C SER A 58 23.81 23.88 9.53
N ASN A 59 25.09 23.83 9.95
CA ASN A 59 26.06 22.83 9.47
C ASN A 59 26.24 21.60 10.39
N LEU A 60 25.91 21.69 11.68
CA LEU A 60 26.03 20.53 12.60
C LEU A 60 24.73 19.72 12.68
N HIS A 61 23.55 20.35 12.60
CA HIS A 61 22.26 19.65 12.69
C HIS A 61 21.86 18.91 11.41
N THR A 62 22.33 19.35 10.24
CA THR A 62 22.22 18.61 8.97
C THR A 62 22.89 17.25 9.07
N SER A 63 24.01 17.13 9.79
CA SER A 63 24.70 15.84 10.01
C SER A 63 23.92 14.86 10.90
N PHE A 64 23.17 15.33 11.89
CA PHE A 64 22.34 14.48 12.76
C PHE A 64 21.02 14.08 12.09
N LEU A 65 20.43 14.98 11.29
CA LEU A 65 19.21 14.69 10.52
C LEU A 65 19.49 13.74 9.34
N SER A 66 20.66 13.80 8.71
CA SER A 66 21.08 12.85 7.67
C SER A 66 21.46 11.46 8.21
N ARG A 67 21.90 11.37 9.47
CA ARG A 67 22.31 10.10 10.12
C ARG A 67 21.19 9.30 10.75
N ASN A 68 19.98 9.84 10.87
CA ASN A 68 18.87 9.08 11.45
C ASN A 68 18.04 8.39 10.34
N PRO A 69 18.17 7.06 10.18
CA PRO A 69 17.48 6.31 9.12
C PRO A 69 15.94 6.36 9.25
N ALA A 70 15.39 6.75 10.41
CA ALA A 70 13.96 6.99 10.57
C ALA A 70 13.46 8.24 9.81
N ILE A 71 14.36 9.15 9.42
CA ILE A 71 14.07 10.44 8.77
C ILE A 71 14.15 10.34 7.23
N ASN A 72 14.96 9.42 6.70
CA ASN A 72 15.13 9.21 5.25
C ASN A 72 13.98 8.38 4.69
N PHE A 73 12.81 9.01 4.54
CA PHE A 73 11.56 8.37 4.13
C PHE A 73 11.42 8.32 2.60
N PRO A 74 11.18 7.14 1.99
CA PRO A 74 10.85 7.05 0.56
C PRO A 74 9.40 7.53 0.30
N GLY A 75 9.24 8.61 -0.46
CA GLY A 75 7.92 9.13 -0.86
C GLY A 75 7.55 10.50 -0.28
N VAL A 76 8.46 11.14 0.44
CA VAL A 76 8.34 12.59 0.70
C VAL A 76 9.02 13.28 -0.47
N SER A 77 8.30 14.18 -1.14
CA SER A 77 8.86 15.02 -2.19
C SER A 77 10.05 15.79 -1.63
N ARG A 78 11.27 15.27 -1.82
CA ARG A 78 12.46 16.09 -1.73
C ARG A 78 12.45 16.99 -2.96
N SER A 79 12.82 18.25 -2.77
CA SER A 79 13.23 19.07 -3.90
C SER A 79 14.24 18.24 -4.71
N LEU A 80 14.02 18.11 -6.01
CA LEU A 80 14.94 17.42 -6.95
C LEU A 80 16.35 18.05 -6.97
N PHE A 81 16.48 19.18 -6.29
CA PHE A 81 17.70 19.95 -6.11
C PHE A 81 17.94 20.16 -4.62
N GLY A 82 19.18 19.97 -4.17
CA GLY A 82 19.59 20.41 -2.82
C GLY A 82 19.37 21.91 -2.64
N LEU A 83 19.51 22.41 -1.41
CA LEU A 83 19.42 23.85 -1.08
C LEU A 83 20.33 24.74 -1.96
N ASN A 84 21.35 24.15 -2.60
CA ASN A 84 22.30 24.81 -3.50
C ASN A 84 22.02 24.58 -4.99
N GLY A 85 20.90 23.98 -5.39
CA GLY A 85 20.61 23.67 -6.80
C GLY A 85 21.34 22.44 -7.36
N ALA A 86 22.17 21.76 -6.56
CA ALA A 86 22.91 20.57 -6.96
C ALA A 86 22.01 19.32 -7.00
N LEU A 87 22.29 18.42 -7.95
CA LEU A 87 21.70 17.08 -7.99
C LEU A 87 22.03 16.34 -6.68
N PRO A 88 21.13 15.44 -6.19
CA PRO A 88 21.43 14.59 -5.05
C PRO A 88 22.72 13.82 -5.32
N SER A 89 23.66 13.82 -4.37
CA SER A 89 24.88 13.02 -4.50
C SER A 89 24.50 11.54 -4.60
N THR A 90 24.83 10.91 -5.72
CA THR A 90 24.72 9.46 -5.88
C THR A 90 25.76 8.77 -5.00
N CYS A 91 25.39 7.62 -4.44
CA CYS A 91 26.31 6.80 -3.66
C CYS A 91 27.02 5.86 -4.64
N ASP A 92 28.21 6.25 -5.12
CA ASP A 92 28.93 5.50 -6.16
C ASP A 92 29.43 4.12 -5.67
N ASP A 93 29.59 3.95 -4.35
CA ASP A 93 29.95 2.67 -3.72
C ASP A 93 28.75 1.71 -3.57
N HIS A 94 27.54 2.15 -3.90
CA HIS A 94 26.35 1.32 -3.85
C HIS A 94 26.19 0.54 -5.16
N ASP A 95 26.35 -0.78 -5.07
CA ASP A 95 26.11 -1.70 -6.19
C ASP A 95 24.68 -2.29 -6.11
N PRO A 96 23.78 -1.91 -7.02
CA PRO A 96 22.39 -2.38 -7.01
C PRO A 96 22.23 -3.85 -7.46
N GLU A 97 23.23 -4.43 -8.13
CA GLU A 97 23.19 -5.85 -8.51
C GLU A 97 23.60 -6.74 -7.33
N LEU A 98 24.56 -6.27 -6.52
CA LEU A 98 25.03 -6.96 -5.33
C LEU A 98 24.07 -6.82 -4.14
N LEU A 99 23.51 -5.62 -3.92
CA LEU A 99 22.63 -5.31 -2.80
C LEU A 99 21.15 -5.31 -3.21
N LYS A 100 20.69 -6.42 -3.80
CA LYS A 100 19.30 -6.61 -4.21
C LYS A 100 18.51 -7.45 -3.19
N PRO A 101 17.60 -6.85 -2.41
CA PRO A 101 16.82 -7.57 -1.43
C PRO A 101 15.77 -8.45 -2.12
N VAL A 102 15.53 -9.63 -1.55
CA VAL A 102 14.47 -10.56 -1.99
C VAL A 102 13.37 -10.56 -0.96
N ILE A 103 12.17 -10.13 -1.36
CA ILE A 103 11.01 -9.99 -0.48
C ILE A 103 9.97 -11.01 -0.90
N THR A 104 9.54 -11.85 0.02
CA THR A 104 8.58 -12.94 -0.23
C THR A 104 7.51 -12.95 0.86
N GLY A 105 6.28 -12.59 0.50
CA GLY A 105 5.12 -12.68 1.40
C GLY A 105 4.59 -14.12 1.48
N THR A 106 3.95 -14.48 2.59
CA THR A 106 3.29 -15.79 2.74
C THR A 106 1.91 -15.89 2.13
N TRP A 107 1.39 -14.80 1.55
CA TRP A 107 0.10 -14.86 0.89
C TRP A 107 0.22 -15.64 -0.42
N MET A 108 -0.59 -16.70 -0.53
CA MET A 108 -0.69 -17.53 -1.72
C MET A 108 -2.11 -17.43 -2.27
N PRO A 109 -2.34 -16.77 -3.41
CA PRO A 109 -3.61 -16.87 -4.11
C PRO A 109 -3.80 -18.34 -4.54
N GLU A 110 -4.97 -18.91 -4.25
CA GLU A 110 -5.40 -20.24 -4.73
C GLU A 110 -4.80 -21.49 -4.04
N ALA A 111 -3.96 -21.35 -3.01
CA ALA A 111 -3.28 -22.52 -2.41
C ALA A 111 -4.12 -23.34 -1.40
N VAL A 112 -5.28 -22.86 -0.95
CA VAL A 112 -6.05 -23.53 0.12
C VAL A 112 -7.50 -23.76 -0.35
N GLY A 113 -7.76 -24.98 -0.83
CA GLY A 113 -9.11 -25.48 -1.04
C GLY A 113 -9.71 -26.02 0.27
N GLY A 114 -11.03 -26.09 0.34
CA GLY A 114 -11.75 -26.67 1.47
C GLY A 114 -12.22 -28.09 1.14
N LEU A 115 -11.93 -29.07 1.99
CA LEU A 115 -12.46 -30.44 1.88
C LEU A 115 -13.46 -30.72 3.02
N PRO A 116 -14.78 -30.55 2.80
CA PRO A 116 -15.77 -30.83 3.82
C PRO A 116 -15.78 -32.34 4.14
N GLY A 117 -16.01 -32.67 5.41
CA GLY A 117 -16.02 -34.05 5.92
C GLY A 117 -14.64 -34.69 6.09
N ARG A 118 -13.54 -33.94 5.92
CA ARG A 118 -12.17 -34.44 6.14
C ARG A 118 -11.34 -33.46 6.95
N SER A 119 -10.57 -34.00 7.89
CA SER A 119 -9.49 -33.28 8.56
C SER A 119 -8.21 -33.38 7.72
N VAL A 120 -7.61 -32.25 7.40
CA VAL A 120 -6.52 -32.13 6.42
C VAL A 120 -5.47 -31.15 6.92
N ILE A 121 -4.20 -31.42 6.60
CA ILE A 121 -3.08 -30.52 6.83
C ILE A 121 -2.63 -29.97 5.49
N PHE A 122 -2.63 -28.65 5.34
CA PHE A 122 -2.05 -27.96 4.18
C PHE A 122 -0.59 -27.64 4.51
N ALA A 123 0.34 -28.38 3.91
CA ALA A 123 1.76 -28.31 4.26
C ALA A 123 2.38 -26.97 3.86
N GLU A 124 2.02 -26.44 2.70
CA GLU A 124 2.55 -25.22 2.10
C GLU A 124 2.21 -23.98 2.92
N THR A 125 0.98 -23.94 3.46
CA THR A 125 0.47 -22.83 4.28
C THR A 125 0.53 -23.14 5.77
N GLN A 126 0.92 -24.35 6.18
CA GLN A 126 0.94 -24.79 7.57
C GLN A 126 -0.42 -24.61 8.27
N ILE A 127 -1.51 -24.86 7.54
CA ILE A 127 -2.89 -24.76 8.04
C ILE A 127 -3.39 -26.16 8.39
N VAL A 128 -4.05 -26.27 9.54
CA VAL A 128 -4.83 -27.45 9.93
C VAL A 128 -6.30 -27.15 9.71
N GLN A 129 -6.97 -28.03 8.98
CA GLN A 129 -8.41 -28.03 8.83
C GLN A 129 -8.99 -29.24 9.57
N GLU A 130 -10.01 -28.99 10.38
CA GLU A 130 -10.78 -30.02 11.08
C GLU A 130 -12.23 -30.00 10.62
N SER A 131 -12.84 -31.18 10.51
CA SER A 131 -14.23 -31.33 10.11
C SER A 131 -14.96 -32.30 11.04
N ILE A 132 -16.05 -31.83 11.65
CA ILE A 132 -16.87 -32.61 12.58
C ILE A 132 -18.28 -32.73 12.01
N PRO A 133 -18.78 -33.95 11.71
CA PRO A 133 -20.15 -34.13 11.23
C PRO A 133 -21.18 -33.82 12.33
N ILE A 134 -22.28 -33.18 11.97
CA ILE A 134 -23.41 -32.92 12.87
C ILE A 134 -24.43 -34.07 12.73
N PRO A 135 -24.61 -34.92 13.77
CA PRO A 135 -25.52 -36.07 13.69
C PRO A 135 -26.96 -35.64 13.35
N GLY A 136 -27.58 -36.37 12.42
CA GLY A 136 -28.94 -36.07 11.95
C GLY A 136 -29.01 -35.06 10.79
N SER A 137 -27.86 -34.66 10.24
CA SER A 137 -27.76 -33.82 9.04
C SER A 137 -26.56 -34.21 8.18
N ASP A 138 -26.49 -33.70 6.96
CA ASP A 138 -25.31 -33.79 6.09
C ASP A 138 -24.31 -32.62 6.32
N LEU A 139 -24.51 -31.84 7.39
CA LEU A 139 -23.71 -30.66 7.70
C LEU A 139 -22.46 -31.01 8.48
N HIS A 140 -21.41 -30.23 8.24
CA HIS A 140 -20.15 -30.33 8.97
C HIS A 140 -19.80 -29.01 9.63
N LEU A 141 -19.35 -29.09 10.88
CA LEU A 141 -18.59 -28.02 11.52
C LEU A 141 -17.18 -28.03 10.96
N MET A 142 -16.73 -26.89 10.49
CA MET A 142 -15.44 -26.68 9.84
C MET A 142 -14.59 -25.72 10.68
N TYR A 143 -13.35 -26.12 10.96
CA TYR A 143 -12.35 -25.27 11.60
C TYR A 143 -11.11 -25.16 10.73
N GLN A 144 -10.52 -23.97 10.64
CA GLN A 144 -9.23 -23.75 10.01
C GLN A 144 -8.32 -22.91 10.90
N SER A 145 -7.10 -23.39 11.13
CA SER A 145 -6.14 -22.70 12.00
C SER A 145 -5.73 -21.31 11.48
N SER A 146 -5.89 -21.03 10.18
CA SER A 146 -5.65 -19.70 9.59
C SER A 146 -6.55 -18.59 10.13
N GLN A 147 -7.72 -18.97 10.66
CA GLN A 147 -8.69 -18.05 11.27
C GLN A 147 -8.33 -17.74 12.73
N ALA A 148 -7.45 -18.53 13.35
CA ALA A 148 -7.00 -18.29 14.71
C ALA A 148 -6.16 -17.00 14.80
N THR A 149 -6.28 -16.30 15.92
CA THR A 149 -5.54 -15.04 16.16
C THR A 149 -4.03 -15.20 16.20
N GLY A 150 -3.54 -16.43 16.45
CA GLY A 150 -2.11 -16.76 16.45
C GLY A 150 -1.52 -16.95 15.05
N TYR A 151 -2.35 -17.10 14.02
CA TYR A 151 -1.88 -17.25 12.65
C TYR A 151 -1.58 -15.87 12.05
N LEU A 152 -0.30 -15.48 12.14
CA LEU A 152 0.22 -14.20 11.65
C LEU A 152 0.52 -14.25 10.15
N SER A 153 0.39 -13.12 9.48
CA SER A 153 0.82 -12.97 8.08
C SER A 153 2.26 -12.51 8.06
N THR A 154 3.13 -13.22 7.35
CA THR A 154 4.57 -12.98 7.44
C THR A 154 5.18 -12.59 6.08
N ILE A 155 6.29 -11.87 6.15
CA ILE A 155 7.14 -11.54 5.00
C ILE A 155 8.55 -12.00 5.33
N TYR A 156 9.09 -12.86 4.48
CA TYR A 156 10.49 -13.27 4.49
C TYR A 156 11.30 -12.30 3.64
N MET A 157 12.35 -11.74 4.21
CA MET A 157 13.23 -10.79 3.54
C MET A 157 14.66 -11.28 3.63
N ARG A 158 15.28 -11.52 2.47
CA ARG A 158 16.73 -11.61 2.36
C ARG A 158 17.26 -10.21 2.11
N LEU A 159 18.01 -9.69 3.08
CA LEU A 159 18.52 -8.32 3.09
C LEU A 159 19.88 -8.22 2.38
N THR A 160 20.75 -9.21 2.55
CA THR A 160 22.08 -9.25 1.92
C THR A 160 22.36 -10.63 1.32
N GLY A 161 23.23 -10.64 0.31
CA GLY A 161 23.79 -11.85 -0.27
C GLY A 161 24.95 -12.40 0.56
N THR A 162 25.61 -13.44 0.05
CA THR A 162 26.81 -14.05 0.65
C THR A 162 28.03 -13.12 0.63
N THR A 163 28.04 -12.14 -0.28
CA THR A 163 29.10 -11.14 -0.44
C THR A 163 28.50 -9.75 -0.29
N ILE A 164 29.14 -8.89 0.50
CA ILE A 164 28.71 -7.50 0.74
C ILE A 164 29.86 -6.52 0.47
N PRO A 165 29.58 -5.27 0.06
CA PRO A 165 30.61 -4.24 -0.06
C PRO A 165 31.28 -3.96 1.29
N PRO A 166 32.61 -3.76 1.33
CA PRO A 166 33.33 -3.44 2.56
C PRO A 166 32.96 -2.06 3.14
N THR A 167 32.35 -1.21 2.32
CA THR A 167 31.87 0.11 2.73
C THR A 167 30.52 0.03 3.43
N LEU A 168 29.77 -1.07 3.32
CA LEU A 168 28.46 -1.24 3.96
C LEU A 168 28.64 -1.35 5.48
N THR A 169 27.93 -0.51 6.23
CA THR A 169 28.02 -0.47 7.71
C THR A 169 26.73 -0.94 8.37
N HIS A 170 25.58 -0.54 7.83
CA HIS A 170 24.27 -0.87 8.39
C HIS A 170 23.25 -1.16 7.29
N VAL A 171 22.28 -1.99 7.64
CA VAL A 171 21.09 -2.28 6.82
C VAL A 171 19.85 -1.93 7.63
N HIS A 172 19.01 -1.07 7.07
CA HIS A 172 17.76 -0.61 7.67
C HIS A 172 16.58 -1.30 6.99
N VAL A 173 15.69 -1.87 7.79
CA VAL A 173 14.44 -2.44 7.32
C VAL A 173 13.29 -1.58 7.81
N ARG A 174 12.39 -1.28 6.90
CA ARG A 174 11.17 -0.52 7.16
C ARG A 174 10.00 -1.24 6.53
N VAL A 175 8.97 -1.54 7.31
CA VAL A 175 7.72 -2.12 6.80
C VAL A 175 6.56 -1.23 7.20
N GLU A 176 5.82 -0.75 6.22
CA GLU A 176 4.61 0.04 6.41
C GLU A 176 3.40 -0.78 5.94
N VAL A 177 2.45 -1.02 6.84
CA VAL A 177 1.21 -1.76 6.55
C VAL A 177 0.07 -1.19 7.37
N GLU A 178 -1.02 -0.76 6.71
CA GLU A 178 -2.25 -0.31 7.38
C GLU A 178 -2.02 0.77 8.46
N GLY A 179 -1.17 1.74 8.13
CA GLY A 179 -0.77 2.83 9.03
C GLY A 179 0.24 2.45 10.11
N SER A 180 0.59 1.17 10.23
CA SER A 180 1.61 0.69 11.18
C SER A 180 2.98 0.72 10.54
N LEU A 181 3.95 1.26 11.27
CA LEU A 181 5.34 1.36 10.83
C LEU A 181 6.24 0.49 11.72
N HIS A 182 6.92 -0.46 11.10
CA HIS A 182 7.97 -1.26 11.72
C HIS A 182 9.33 -0.81 11.19
N VAL A 183 10.29 -0.59 12.09
CA VAL A 183 11.67 -0.22 11.74
C VAL A 183 12.64 -1.11 12.50
N LYS A 184 13.63 -1.64 11.80
CA LYS A 184 14.72 -2.44 12.36
C LYS A 184 16.04 -2.06 11.70
N THR A 185 17.12 -2.01 12.47
CA THR A 185 18.47 -1.78 11.96
C THR A 185 19.35 -2.98 12.29
N TYR A 186 20.19 -3.35 11.34
CA TYR A 186 21.20 -4.40 11.43
C TYR A 186 22.58 -3.80 11.14
N GLU A 187 23.61 -4.36 11.78
CA GLU A 187 25.00 -4.16 11.33
C GLU A 187 25.23 -4.96 10.05
N ALA A 188 26.12 -4.50 9.18
CA ALA A 188 26.39 -5.16 7.91
C ALA A 188 27.02 -6.55 8.11
N ASP A 189 26.35 -7.58 7.59
CA ASP A 189 26.77 -8.98 7.64
C ASP A 189 26.28 -9.68 6.35
N PRO A 190 27.00 -10.66 5.79
CA PRO A 190 26.48 -11.52 4.73
C PRO A 190 25.26 -12.33 5.19
N ASP A 191 24.39 -12.66 4.23
CA ASP A 191 23.20 -13.50 4.40
C ASP A 191 22.23 -13.05 5.52
N LEU A 192 22.10 -11.74 5.71
CA LEU A 192 21.13 -11.18 6.64
C LEU A 192 19.71 -11.51 6.20
N LEU A 193 18.94 -12.06 7.14
CA LEU A 193 17.52 -12.38 6.98
C LEU A 193 16.69 -11.59 8.00
N HIS A 194 15.52 -11.14 7.58
CA HIS A 194 14.51 -10.57 8.46
C HIS A 194 13.15 -11.17 8.16
N ILE A 195 12.42 -11.54 9.23
CA ILE A 195 11.05 -12.02 9.14
C ILE A 195 10.17 -10.98 9.82
N PHE A 196 9.28 -10.38 9.06
CA PHE A 196 8.24 -9.51 9.59
C PHE A 196 6.96 -10.31 9.79
N ALA A 197 6.34 -10.17 10.96
CA ALA A 197 5.08 -10.84 11.29
C ALA A 197 4.00 -9.81 11.65
N TRP A 198 2.89 -9.84 10.91
CA TRP A 198 1.77 -8.94 11.06
C TRP A 198 0.56 -9.65 11.67
N ASN A 199 -0.02 -9.02 12.69
CA ASN A 199 -1.19 -9.52 13.40
C ASN A 199 -2.53 -9.13 12.75
N LYS A 200 -2.50 -8.73 11.48
CA LYS A 200 -3.69 -8.39 10.68
C LYS A 200 -4.49 -7.21 11.21
N ARG A 201 -3.85 -6.32 12.00
CA ARG A 201 -4.48 -5.12 12.57
C ARG A 201 -3.84 -3.84 12.07
N ASN A 202 -4.65 -2.80 11.96
CA ASN A 202 -4.18 -1.45 11.63
C ASN A 202 -3.58 -0.74 12.85
N VAL A 203 -3.06 0.48 12.65
CA VAL A 203 -2.46 1.31 13.71
C VAL A 203 -3.38 1.59 14.90
N TYR A 204 -4.71 1.56 14.67
CA TYR A 204 -5.74 1.75 15.69
C TYR A 204 -6.18 0.43 16.36
N LYS A 205 -5.45 -0.66 16.12
CA LYS A 205 -5.72 -2.02 16.61
C LYS A 205 -7.04 -2.62 16.09
N GLN A 206 -7.62 -2.08 15.03
CA GLN A 206 -8.81 -2.65 14.39
C GLN A 206 -8.41 -3.79 13.45
N LYS A 207 -9.29 -4.77 13.26
CA LYS A 207 -9.08 -5.89 12.34
C LYS A 207 -9.09 -5.36 10.90
N VAL A 208 -8.11 -5.76 10.10
CA VAL A 208 -8.06 -5.51 8.66
C VAL A 208 -8.47 -6.78 7.96
N TYR A 209 -9.49 -6.71 7.11
CA TYR A 209 -10.03 -7.86 6.38
C TYR A 209 -9.46 -7.90 4.96
N GLY A 210 -9.39 -9.10 4.38
CA GLY A 210 -9.02 -9.29 2.97
C GLY A 210 -7.53 -9.28 2.71
N ILE A 211 -7.03 -8.45 1.79
CA ILE A 211 -5.62 -8.38 1.42
C ILE A 211 -5.11 -6.97 1.71
N ALA A 212 -4.04 -6.87 2.48
CA ALA A 212 -3.37 -5.61 2.76
C ALA A 212 -2.05 -5.53 1.98
N GLN A 213 -1.71 -4.34 1.46
CA GLN A 213 -0.43 -4.12 0.82
C GLN A 213 0.58 -3.56 1.83
N ALA A 214 1.68 -4.28 2.01
CA ALA A 214 2.82 -3.82 2.80
C ALA A 214 3.86 -3.17 1.88
N LYS A 215 4.25 -1.94 2.21
CA LYS A 215 5.38 -1.25 1.59
C LYS A 215 6.63 -1.56 2.39
N VAL A 216 7.54 -2.32 1.79
CA VAL A 216 8.80 -2.75 2.39
C VAL A 216 9.93 -1.91 1.79
N SER A 217 10.64 -1.17 2.62
CA SER A 217 11.79 -0.35 2.23
C SER A 217 13.05 -0.84 2.94
N ILE A 218 14.08 -1.12 2.16
CA ILE A 218 15.39 -1.60 2.61
C ILE A 218 16.41 -0.50 2.34
N GLY A 219 17.09 -0.02 3.38
CA GLY A 219 18.07 1.06 3.30
C GLY A 219 19.48 0.54 3.54
N TYR A 220 20.40 0.78 2.61
CA TYR A 220 21.81 0.40 2.74
C TYR A 220 22.66 1.62 3.09
N GLN A 221 23.30 1.60 4.25
CA GLN A 221 24.14 2.69 4.72
C GLN A 221 25.62 2.35 4.55
N HIS A 222 26.30 3.12 3.71
CA HIS A 222 27.74 3.01 3.49
C HIS A 222 28.51 4.04 4.31
N SER A 223 29.76 3.74 4.65
CA SER A 223 30.67 4.66 5.36
C SER A 223 31.04 5.90 4.52
N SER A 224 31.03 5.75 3.20
CA SER A 224 31.33 6.80 2.22
C SER A 224 30.14 7.70 1.87
N CYS A 225 28.91 7.27 2.20
CA CYS A 225 27.69 7.97 1.79
C CYS A 225 27.04 8.68 2.98
N LEU A 226 26.58 9.91 2.75
CA LEU A 226 25.94 10.73 3.78
C LEU A 226 24.57 10.20 4.19
N GLU A 227 23.87 9.53 3.27
CA GLU A 227 22.54 8.98 3.48
C GLU A 227 22.43 7.54 2.97
N PRO A 228 21.57 6.72 3.58
CA PRO A 228 21.28 5.38 3.12
C PRO A 228 20.55 5.38 1.77
N VAL A 229 20.93 4.45 0.91
CA VAL A 229 20.26 4.19 -0.37
C VAL A 229 19.06 3.28 -0.12
N TRP A 230 17.86 3.72 -0.50
CA TRP A 230 16.62 2.98 -0.24
C TRP A 230 16.11 2.27 -1.49
N GLU A 231 15.87 0.97 -1.36
CA GLU A 231 15.06 0.21 -2.30
C GLU A 231 13.68 -0.05 -1.67
N THR A 232 12.61 0.08 -2.46
CA THR A 232 11.25 -0.13 -1.97
C THR A 232 10.50 -1.10 -2.88
N GLN A 233 9.91 -2.13 -2.28
CA GLN A 233 9.05 -3.09 -2.96
C GLN A 233 7.73 -3.23 -2.18
N THR A 234 6.69 -3.72 -2.85
CA THR A 234 5.39 -3.98 -2.24
C THR A 234 5.16 -5.48 -2.12
N ALA A 235 4.61 -5.93 -0.98
CA ALA A 235 4.22 -7.31 -0.76
C ALA A 235 2.77 -7.38 -0.27
N ASP A 236 2.01 -8.33 -0.81
CA ASP A 236 0.64 -8.57 -0.39
C ASP A 236 0.62 -9.48 0.85
N LEU A 237 -0.20 -9.11 1.83
CA LEU A 237 -0.41 -9.84 3.08
C LEU A 237 -1.88 -10.18 3.27
N LYS A 238 -2.17 -11.42 3.69
CA LYS A 238 -3.52 -11.82 4.08
C LYS A 238 -3.94 -11.09 5.36
N GLY A 239 -5.12 -10.49 5.38
CA GLY A 239 -5.78 -9.94 6.56
C GLY A 239 -6.53 -11.00 7.37
N PHE A 240 -7.48 -10.56 8.19
CA PHE A 240 -8.46 -11.41 8.85
C PHE A 240 -9.47 -11.96 7.85
N ASP A 241 -9.88 -13.21 8.10
CA ASP A 241 -11.10 -13.75 7.52
C ASP A 241 -12.32 -13.27 8.32
N VAL A 242 -13.50 -13.22 7.70
CA VAL A 242 -14.75 -12.86 8.40
C VAL A 242 -15.25 -14.11 9.10
N ASP A 243 -15.68 -13.97 10.36
CA ASP A 243 -16.39 -15.06 11.02
C ASP A 243 -17.77 -15.19 10.38
N ILE A 244 -18.02 -16.32 9.72
CA ILE A 244 -19.23 -16.51 8.92
C ILE A 244 -20.40 -16.93 9.82
N SER A 245 -20.15 -17.77 10.81
CA SER A 245 -21.21 -18.45 11.59
C SER A 245 -21.23 -18.08 13.07
N ASP A 246 -20.21 -17.38 13.58
CA ASP A 246 -20.08 -16.98 15.00
C ASP A 246 -20.14 -18.17 15.98
N ILE A 247 -19.68 -19.36 15.56
CA ILE A 247 -19.69 -20.60 16.38
C ILE A 247 -18.31 -20.83 17.01
N GLY A 248 -17.83 -19.86 17.80
CA GLY A 248 -16.59 -20.03 18.57
C GLY A 248 -15.35 -20.34 17.71
N GLY A 249 -15.27 -19.78 16.51
CA GLY A 249 -14.20 -20.04 15.53
C GLY A 249 -14.44 -21.23 14.60
N TRP A 250 -15.60 -21.87 14.68
CA TRP A 250 -16.08 -22.87 13.72
C TRP A 250 -17.10 -22.25 12.74
N GLY A 251 -17.12 -22.75 11.52
CA GLY A 251 -18.11 -22.44 10.50
C GLY A 251 -18.95 -23.67 10.13
N LEU A 252 -20.08 -23.45 9.48
CA LEU A 252 -20.82 -24.52 8.78
C LEU A 252 -20.35 -24.61 7.34
N ASP A 253 -20.13 -25.82 6.84
CA ASP A 253 -19.68 -26.10 5.46
C ASP A 253 -20.53 -25.41 4.36
N ILE A 254 -21.84 -25.28 4.58
CA ILE A 254 -22.79 -24.63 3.66
C ILE A 254 -22.94 -23.11 3.84
N HIS A 255 -22.41 -22.53 4.93
CA HIS A 255 -22.60 -21.11 5.22
C HIS A 255 -21.45 -20.32 4.62
N HIS A 256 -21.76 -19.37 3.74
CA HIS A 256 -20.75 -18.62 2.98
C HIS A 256 -20.91 -17.12 3.23
N HIS A 257 -19.83 -16.37 3.11
CA HIS A 257 -19.82 -14.92 3.25
C HIS A 257 -19.11 -14.24 2.09
N TYR A 258 -19.75 -13.22 1.52
CA TYR A 258 -19.17 -12.40 0.47
C TYR A 258 -18.83 -11.00 0.98
N ASN A 259 -17.53 -10.67 1.01
CA ASN A 259 -17.06 -9.32 1.28
C ASN A 259 -16.95 -8.55 -0.04
N PHE A 260 -17.90 -7.65 -0.30
CA PHE A 260 -17.96 -6.88 -1.54
C PHE A 260 -16.90 -5.76 -1.63
N HIS A 261 -16.44 -5.21 -0.50
CA HIS A 261 -15.38 -4.20 -0.49
C HIS A 261 -14.05 -4.80 -0.95
N GLU A 262 -13.77 -6.02 -0.49
CA GLU A 262 -12.54 -6.74 -0.83
C GLU A 262 -12.66 -7.65 -2.05
N GLY A 263 -13.88 -7.93 -2.50
CA GLY A 263 -14.14 -8.86 -3.60
C GLY A 263 -13.71 -10.28 -3.25
N ILE A 264 -14.03 -10.74 -2.03
CA ILE A 264 -13.62 -12.04 -1.51
C ILE A 264 -14.87 -12.84 -1.11
N LEU A 265 -15.02 -14.04 -1.67
CA LEU A 265 -16.01 -15.02 -1.24
C LEU A 265 -15.33 -16.07 -0.35
N GLN A 266 -15.71 -16.08 0.92
CA GLN A 266 -15.31 -17.10 1.89
C GLN A 266 -16.40 -18.16 1.95
N LYS A 267 -16.05 -19.38 1.58
CA LYS A 267 -16.97 -20.52 1.61
C LYS A 267 -16.79 -21.25 2.93
N GLY A 268 -17.91 -21.74 3.46
CA GLY A 268 -17.99 -22.53 4.68
C GLY A 268 -17.18 -23.81 4.65
N ASP A 269 -16.91 -24.36 3.46
CA ASP A 269 -16.02 -25.51 3.27
C ASP A 269 -14.54 -25.21 3.61
N GLY A 270 -14.20 -23.94 3.80
CA GLY A 270 -12.85 -23.45 4.08
C GLY A 270 -12.12 -22.87 2.87
N SER A 271 -12.70 -22.93 1.67
CA SER A 271 -12.12 -22.33 0.47
C SER A 271 -12.40 -20.83 0.37
N THR A 272 -11.45 -20.07 -0.18
CA THR A 272 -11.58 -18.62 -0.39
C THR A 272 -11.33 -18.24 -1.83
N LEU A 273 -12.27 -17.54 -2.46
CA LEU A 273 -12.14 -17.02 -3.82
C LEU A 273 -11.87 -15.51 -3.78
N HIS A 274 -10.77 -15.08 -4.39
CA HIS A 274 -10.35 -13.67 -4.44
C HIS A 274 -10.64 -13.09 -5.83
N PHE A 275 -11.83 -12.55 -6.06
CA PHE A 275 -12.25 -12.07 -7.39
C PHE A 275 -11.34 -10.97 -7.96
N LYS A 276 -10.70 -10.16 -7.11
CA LYS A 276 -9.72 -9.15 -7.56
C LYS A 276 -8.46 -9.75 -8.22
N GLN A 277 -8.16 -11.03 -8.00
CA GLN A 277 -7.01 -11.73 -8.58
C GLN A 277 -7.34 -12.48 -9.88
N TYR A 278 -8.63 -12.59 -10.22
CA TYR A 278 -9.04 -13.17 -11.49
C TYR A 278 -8.61 -12.25 -12.65
N PRO A 279 -8.51 -12.79 -13.87
CA PRO A 279 -8.15 -12.00 -15.05
C PRO A 279 -8.99 -10.72 -15.17
N ARG A 280 -8.31 -9.59 -15.38
CA ARG A 280 -8.97 -8.28 -15.49
C ARG A 280 -9.95 -8.27 -16.66
N THR A 281 -11.16 -7.80 -16.41
CA THR A 281 -12.18 -7.59 -17.44
C THR A 281 -12.04 -6.21 -18.06
N VAL A 282 -12.06 -6.11 -19.39
CA VAL A 282 -12.08 -4.83 -20.11
C VAL A 282 -13.51 -4.46 -20.44
N ASN A 283 -13.95 -3.29 -19.99
CA ASN A 283 -15.28 -2.75 -20.27
C ASN A 283 -15.16 -1.40 -20.96
N VAL A 284 -16.06 -1.13 -21.91
CA VAL A 284 -16.14 0.17 -22.59
C VAL A 284 -16.85 1.18 -21.68
N VAL A 285 -16.13 2.19 -21.23
CA VAL A 285 -16.68 3.26 -20.36
C VAL A 285 -17.27 4.41 -21.20
N MET A 286 -16.68 4.66 -22.37
CA MET A 286 -17.11 5.71 -23.28
C MET A 286 -16.80 5.32 -24.73
N GLY A 287 -17.71 5.63 -25.65
CA GLY A 287 -17.55 5.34 -27.07
C GLY A 287 -18.47 4.24 -27.57
N THR A 288 -19.11 4.50 -28.71
CA THR A 288 -20.00 3.55 -29.40
C THR A 288 -19.35 2.90 -30.61
N GLY A 289 -18.07 3.21 -30.89
CA GLY A 289 -17.38 2.84 -32.13
C GLY A 289 -17.74 3.70 -33.35
N LEU A 290 -18.72 4.62 -33.23
CA LEU A 290 -19.10 5.57 -34.27
C LEU A 290 -18.45 6.94 -34.04
N GLN A 291 -18.05 7.58 -35.14
CA GLN A 291 -17.46 8.90 -35.13
C GLN A 291 -18.53 9.99 -34.93
N ARG A 292 -18.27 10.96 -34.04
CA ARG A 292 -19.13 12.15 -33.90
C ARG A 292 -18.80 13.23 -34.95
N SER A 293 -19.71 14.19 -35.12
CA SER A 293 -19.43 15.41 -35.92
C SER A 293 -18.48 16.36 -35.18
N LEU A 294 -17.79 17.23 -35.94
CA LEU A 294 -16.81 18.18 -35.40
C LEU A 294 -17.45 19.20 -34.46
N ASP A 295 -18.55 19.84 -34.89
CA ASP A 295 -19.20 20.96 -34.18
C ASP A 295 -20.12 20.55 -33.03
N CYS A 296 -20.43 19.25 -32.91
CA CYS A 296 -21.24 18.61 -31.87
C CYS A 296 -22.26 19.51 -31.14
N PRO A 297 -23.23 20.11 -31.85
CA PRO A 297 -24.11 21.15 -31.30
C PRO A 297 -25.08 20.54 -30.27
N GLY A 298 -24.81 20.76 -28.99
CA GLY A 298 -25.69 20.37 -27.86
C GLY A 298 -25.82 18.86 -27.58
N GLN A 299 -25.18 17.99 -28.37
CA GLN A 299 -25.36 16.51 -28.30
C GLN A 299 -24.11 15.74 -27.84
N CYS A 300 -23.08 16.42 -27.35
CA CYS A 300 -21.86 15.76 -26.84
C CYS A 300 -21.88 15.46 -25.35
N GLY A 301 -22.96 15.83 -24.65
CA GLY A 301 -23.18 15.48 -23.26
C GLY A 301 -24.22 14.37 -23.09
N GLY A 302 -24.28 13.80 -21.90
CA GLY A 302 -25.18 12.69 -21.56
C GLY A 302 -24.44 11.44 -21.08
N PRO A 303 -25.06 10.25 -21.10
CA PRO A 303 -24.43 9.04 -20.62
C PRO A 303 -23.17 8.67 -21.42
N ALA A 304 -22.07 8.33 -20.74
CA ALA A 304 -20.78 8.05 -21.35
C ALA A 304 -20.83 6.89 -22.35
N LYS A 305 -21.62 5.85 -22.04
CA LYS A 305 -21.86 4.68 -22.89
C LYS A 305 -22.44 5.02 -24.27
N ASP A 306 -23.21 6.11 -24.37
CA ASP A 306 -23.90 6.52 -25.59
C ASP A 306 -23.11 7.58 -26.37
N ALA A 307 -22.07 8.14 -25.75
CA ALA A 307 -21.28 9.22 -26.32
C ALA A 307 -20.39 8.71 -27.46
N LYS A 308 -20.54 9.33 -28.63
CA LYS A 308 -19.65 9.13 -29.79
C LYS A 308 -18.32 9.87 -29.56
N LEU A 309 -17.23 9.30 -30.04
CA LEU A 309 -15.87 9.87 -29.98
C LEU A 309 -15.46 10.37 -31.37
N LEU A 310 -14.50 11.28 -31.46
CA LEU A 310 -13.88 11.70 -32.72
C LEU A 310 -12.53 11.03 -32.88
N THR A 311 -11.53 11.45 -32.11
CA THR A 311 -10.18 10.88 -32.06
C THR A 311 -9.57 11.14 -30.67
N PRO A 312 -9.83 10.28 -29.66
CA PRO A 312 -9.27 10.45 -28.32
C PRO A 312 -7.75 10.28 -28.35
N GLY A 313 -7.02 11.32 -27.91
CA GLY A 313 -5.55 11.34 -27.91
C GLY A 313 -4.94 11.42 -26.51
N SER A 314 -5.70 11.82 -25.50
CA SER A 314 -5.20 11.99 -24.13
C SER A 314 -6.26 11.67 -23.08
N LEU A 315 -5.78 11.23 -21.91
CA LEU A 315 -6.58 10.93 -20.73
C LEU A 315 -5.91 11.52 -19.49
N ALA A 316 -6.71 12.06 -18.57
CA ALA A 316 -6.25 12.50 -17.26
C ALA A 316 -7.32 12.23 -16.18
N SER A 317 -6.90 11.76 -15.01
CA SER A 317 -7.80 11.60 -13.86
C SER A 317 -7.88 12.89 -13.03
N GLY A 318 -9.09 13.30 -12.66
CA GLY A 318 -9.33 14.41 -11.74
C GLY A 318 -9.30 13.97 -10.26
N PRO A 319 -9.03 14.91 -9.33
CA PRO A 319 -9.08 14.65 -7.89
C PRO A 319 -10.50 14.47 -7.35
N ASP A 320 -11.53 14.60 -8.19
CA ASP A 320 -12.93 14.32 -7.88
C ASP A 320 -13.40 12.96 -8.42
N GLY A 321 -12.47 12.14 -8.95
CA GLY A 321 -12.76 10.85 -9.56
C GLY A 321 -13.21 10.91 -11.01
N SER A 322 -13.31 12.11 -11.61
CA SER A 322 -13.65 12.25 -13.02
C SER A 322 -12.51 11.84 -13.95
N ILE A 323 -12.84 11.44 -15.17
CA ILE A 323 -11.85 11.18 -16.23
C ILE A 323 -12.02 12.25 -17.31
N TYR A 324 -10.95 13.01 -17.57
CA TYR A 324 -10.87 13.97 -18.65
C TYR A 324 -10.32 13.29 -19.90
N VAL A 325 -11.01 13.47 -21.02
CA VAL A 325 -10.72 12.88 -22.32
C VAL A 325 -10.46 14.02 -23.30
N GLY A 326 -9.24 14.08 -23.85
CA GLY A 326 -8.93 14.93 -24.99
C GLY A 326 -9.40 14.25 -26.27
N ASP A 327 -10.64 14.54 -26.67
CA ASP A 327 -11.30 14.03 -27.86
C ASP A 327 -11.15 15.02 -29.02
N PHE A 328 -9.93 15.13 -29.56
CA PHE A 328 -9.53 16.05 -30.62
C PHE A 328 -9.81 17.53 -30.29
N ASN A 329 -10.86 18.11 -30.88
CA ASN A 329 -11.24 19.51 -30.70
C ASN A 329 -12.02 19.77 -29.40
N LEU A 330 -12.35 18.72 -28.64
CA LEU A 330 -13.07 18.84 -27.37
C LEU A 330 -12.28 18.20 -26.22
N VAL A 331 -12.24 18.87 -25.07
CA VAL A 331 -11.94 18.22 -23.79
C VAL A 331 -13.25 17.89 -23.11
N ARG A 332 -13.44 16.62 -22.77
CA ARG A 332 -14.67 16.12 -22.17
C ARG A 332 -14.39 15.47 -20.83
N ARG A 333 -15.27 15.70 -19.88
CA ARG A 333 -15.20 15.15 -18.53
C ARG A 333 -16.25 14.05 -18.40
N ILE A 334 -15.80 12.84 -18.06
CA ILE A 334 -16.64 11.73 -17.60
C ILE A 334 -16.72 11.82 -16.08
N THR A 335 -17.91 11.94 -15.51
CA THR A 335 -18.12 11.97 -14.05
C THR A 335 -18.20 10.56 -13.47
N PRO A 336 -18.00 10.37 -12.15
CA PRO A 336 -18.15 9.08 -11.49
C PRO A 336 -19.53 8.43 -11.68
N GLU A 337 -20.57 9.23 -11.90
CA GLU A 337 -21.94 8.77 -12.19
C GLU A 337 -22.11 8.27 -13.64
N GLY A 338 -21.06 8.34 -14.46
CA GLY A 338 -21.08 7.89 -15.86
C GLY A 338 -21.68 8.89 -16.84
N ASN A 339 -21.72 10.18 -16.50
CA ASN A 339 -22.19 11.25 -17.38
C ASN A 339 -21.02 12.01 -18.00
N VAL A 340 -21.25 12.61 -19.16
CA VAL A 340 -20.24 13.30 -19.96
C VAL A 340 -20.65 14.73 -20.17
N TYR A 341 -19.67 15.62 -20.02
CA TYR A 341 -19.79 17.05 -20.26
C TYR A 341 -18.60 17.54 -21.08
N THR A 342 -18.86 18.41 -22.06
CA THR A 342 -17.78 19.16 -22.71
C THR A 342 -17.35 20.29 -21.78
N VAL A 343 -16.07 20.35 -21.44
CA VAL A 343 -15.51 21.36 -20.53
C VAL A 343 -14.63 22.38 -21.27
N LEU A 344 -14.12 22.03 -22.44
CA LEU A 344 -13.37 22.94 -23.30
C LEU A 344 -13.57 22.56 -24.77
N GLN A 345 -13.66 23.57 -25.63
CA GLN A 345 -13.60 23.45 -27.08
C GLN A 345 -12.40 24.29 -27.55
N LEU A 346 -11.56 23.69 -28.39
CA LEU A 346 -10.29 24.27 -28.86
C LEU A 346 -10.44 25.05 -30.16
#